data_AF-A0ABD6FAC2-F1
#
_entry.id   AF-A0ABD6FAC2-F1
#
_cell.length_a   1.000
_cell.length_b   1.000
_cell.length_c   1.000
_cell.angle_alpha   90.00
_cell.angle_beta   90.00
_cell.angle_gamma   90.00
#
_symmetry.space_group_name_H-M   'P 1'
#
loop_
_entity.id
_entity.type
_entity.pdbx_description
1 polymer ?
#
loop_
_entity_poly.entity_id
_entity_poly.type
_entity_poly.pdbx_seq_one_letter_code
_entity_poly.pdbx_strand_id
1 'polypeptide(L)'
;MAEFDGAACVELEKVSEKYFGLSPEEAKRRAARDPARLPVPPFRGGSQKAPWLISLADLAAHLDSQREAARRAWEQDRAARMGHRAPAPA
;
A
#
# COMPACT_ATOMS: atom_id res chain seq x y z
N MET A 1 29.82 -2.89 9.13
CA MET A 1 28.72 -1.90 9.14
C MET A 1 27.71 -2.22 8.03
N ALA A 2 27.16 -3.42 8.05
CA ALA A 2 26.13 -3.87 7.13
C ALA A 2 25.56 -5.12 7.78
N GLU A 3 24.25 -5.18 8.02
CA GLU A 3 23.49 -6.44 7.94
C GLU A 3 21.98 -6.20 8.12
N PHE A 4 21.54 -5.23 8.94
CA PHE A 4 20.08 -5.02 9.18
C PHE A 4 19.70 -3.56 9.48
N ASP A 5 20.13 -2.62 8.64
CA ASP A 5 19.67 -1.23 8.73
C ASP A 5 18.21 -1.14 8.24
N GLY A 6 17.26 -1.15 9.17
CA GLY A 6 15.95 -0.48 9.06
C GLY A 6 14.87 -1.05 8.11
N ALA A 7 15.18 -1.97 7.20
CA ALA A 7 14.17 -2.52 6.27
C ALA A 7 13.42 -3.69 6.92
N ALA A 8 12.49 -3.40 7.82
CA ALA A 8 11.60 -4.41 8.36
C ALA A 8 10.80 -5.04 7.20
N CYS A 9 11.08 -6.31 6.90
CA CYS A 9 10.41 -7.06 5.85
C CYS A 9 9.23 -7.82 6.45
N VAL A 10 8.09 -7.84 5.76
CA VAL A 10 6.90 -8.57 6.20
C VAL A 10 6.47 -9.58 5.15
N GLU A 11 5.90 -10.70 5.60
CA GLU A 11 5.39 -11.75 4.72
C GLU A 11 4.18 -11.23 3.94
N LEU A 12 4.26 -11.34 2.61
CA LEU A 12 3.21 -10.92 1.68
C LEU A 12 1.85 -11.53 2.03
N GLU A 13 1.84 -12.79 2.48
CA GLU A 13 0.63 -13.53 2.84
C GLU A 13 -0.16 -12.91 3.99
N LYS A 14 0.54 -12.34 4.98
CA LYS A 14 -0.10 -11.73 6.16
C LYS A 14 -0.73 -10.39 5.85
N VAL A 15 -0.15 -9.66 4.89
CA VAL A 15 -0.57 -8.32 4.50
C VAL A 15 -1.53 -8.34 3.30
N SER A 16 -1.52 -9.40 2.49
CA SER A 16 -2.30 -9.46 1.26
C SER A 16 -3.80 -9.45 1.51
N GLU A 17 -4.28 -10.20 2.51
CA GLU A 17 -5.71 -10.20 2.83
C GLU A 17 -6.13 -8.86 3.42
N LYS A 18 -5.32 -8.29 4.31
CA LYS A 18 -5.67 -7.07 5.06
C LYS A 18 -5.61 -5.80 4.22
N TYR A 19 -4.59 -5.65 3.37
CA TYR A 19 -4.32 -4.40 2.65
C TYR A 19 -4.59 -4.48 1.15
N PHE A 20 -4.40 -5.64 0.53
CA PHE A 20 -4.56 -5.81 -0.92
C PHE A 20 -5.88 -6.48 -1.29
N GLY A 21 -6.64 -7.02 -0.32
CA GLY A 21 -7.86 -7.78 -0.58
C GLY A 21 -7.62 -9.06 -1.37
N LEU A 22 -6.40 -9.63 -1.28
CA LEU A 22 -6.01 -10.84 -1.99
C LEU A 22 -5.77 -11.97 -1.00
N SER A 23 -6.33 -13.15 -1.29
CA SER A 23 -6.00 -14.37 -0.57
C SER A 23 -4.50 -14.66 -0.64
N PRO A 24 -3.90 -15.27 0.40
CA PRO A 24 -2.46 -15.48 0.48
C PRO A 24 -1.94 -16.33 -0.69
N GLU A 25 -2.71 -17.32 -1.13
CA GLU A 25 -2.38 -18.14 -2.30
C GLU A 25 -2.35 -17.35 -3.61
N GLU A 26 -3.31 -16.43 -3.80
CA GLU A 26 -3.38 -15.58 -4.98
C GLU A 26 -2.24 -14.56 -4.96
N ALA A 27 -1.92 -14.00 -3.80
CA ALA A 27 -0.79 -13.08 -3.64
C ALA A 27 0.54 -13.77 -4.00
N LYS A 28 0.76 -15.01 -3.51
CA LYS A 28 1.91 -15.84 -3.90
C LYS A 28 1.96 -16.12 -5.39
N ARG A 29 0.83 -16.49 -5.99
CA ARG A 29 0.73 -16.80 -7.43
C ARG A 29 1.06 -15.57 -8.27
N ARG A 30 0.54 -14.40 -7.90
CA ARG A 30 0.84 -13.13 -8.57
C ARG A 30 2.29 -12.72 -8.39
N ALA A 31 2.86 -12.84 -7.19
CA ALA A 31 4.27 -12.57 -6.96
C ALA A 31 5.20 -13.43 -7.84
N ALA A 32 4.83 -14.69 -8.06
CA ALA A 32 5.62 -15.61 -8.89
C ALA A 32 5.43 -15.42 -10.41
N ARG A 33 4.21 -15.09 -10.86
CA ARG A 33 3.87 -15.04 -12.30
C ARG A 33 3.89 -13.65 -12.89
N ASP A 34 3.42 -12.65 -12.14
CA ASP A 34 3.21 -11.30 -12.64
C ASP A 34 3.35 -10.26 -11.50
N PRO A 35 4.58 -10.08 -10.97
CA PRO A 35 4.82 -9.22 -9.82
C PRO A 35 4.45 -7.74 -10.08
N ALA A 36 4.39 -7.31 -11.35
CA ALA A 36 3.98 -5.96 -11.74
C ALA A 36 2.51 -5.64 -11.43
N ARG A 37 1.66 -6.66 -11.21
CA ARG A 37 0.26 -6.48 -10.79
C ARG A 37 0.07 -6.29 -9.30
N LEU A 38 1.13 -6.46 -8.51
CA LEU A 38 1.06 -6.18 -7.09
C LEU A 38 1.32 -4.70 -6.83
N PRO A 39 0.63 -4.09 -5.86
CA PRO A 39 0.81 -2.68 -5.51
C PRO A 39 2.19 -2.37 -4.91
N VAL A 40 2.91 -3.40 -4.45
CA VAL A 40 4.26 -3.31 -3.89
C VAL A 40 5.14 -4.41 -4.48
N PRO A 41 6.45 -4.17 -4.64
CA PRO A 41 7.37 -5.15 -5.20
C PRO A 41 7.63 -6.30 -4.20
N PRO A 42 7.28 -7.55 -4.53
CA PRO A 42 7.63 -8.70 -3.70
C PRO A 42 9.05 -9.21 -4.01
N PHE A 43 9.73 -9.73 -3.01
CA PHE A 43 11.02 -10.41 -3.15
C PHE A 43 11.08 -11.64 -2.25
N ARG A 44 12.06 -12.52 -2.50
CA ARG A 44 12.30 -13.72 -1.67
C ARG A 44 13.79 -13.93 -1.45
N GLY A 45 14.16 -14.33 -0.24
CA GLY A 45 15.56 -14.58 0.12
C GLY A 45 15.98 -16.02 -0.14
N GLY A 46 16.72 -16.26 -1.23
CA GLY A 46 17.65 -17.39 -1.42
C GLY A 46 17.11 -18.83 -1.50
N SER A 47 15.95 -19.15 -0.93
CA SER A 47 15.40 -20.52 -0.89
C SER A 47 14.04 -20.61 -1.57
N GLN A 48 13.80 -21.70 -2.30
CA GLN A 48 12.52 -21.96 -2.97
C GLN A 48 11.35 -22.15 -2.00
N LYS A 49 11.64 -22.53 -0.74
CA LYS A 49 10.63 -22.67 0.33
C LYS A 49 10.44 -21.38 1.15
N ALA A 50 11.22 -20.34 0.87
CA ALA A 50 11.08 -19.08 1.59
C ALA A 50 9.74 -18.42 1.24
N PRO A 51 9.05 -17.81 2.22
CA PRO A 51 7.86 -17.01 1.95
C PRO A 51 8.22 -15.80 1.08
N TRP A 52 7.21 -15.28 0.38
CA TRP A 52 7.36 -14.00 -0.32
C TRP A 52 7.33 -12.86 0.72
N LEU A 53 8.30 -11.97 0.62
CA LEU A 53 8.50 -10.83 1.50
C LEU A 53 8.23 -9.54 0.72
N ILE A 54 7.78 -8.53 1.45
CA ILE A 54 7.70 -7.16 0.96
C ILE A 54 8.40 -6.23 1.95
N SER A 55 8.90 -5.11 1.45
CA SER A 55 9.47 -4.05 2.28
C SER A 55 8.36 -3.27 2.96
N LEU A 56 8.47 -3.03 4.27
CA LEU A 56 7.52 -2.14 4.96
C LEU A 56 7.59 -0.71 4.45
N ALA A 57 8.74 -0.27 3.91
CA ALA A 57 8.85 1.06 3.30
C ALA A 57 7.96 1.18 2.05
N ASP A 58 7.97 0.19 1.17
CA ASP A 58 7.08 0.15 0.00
C ASP A 58 5.61 0.07 0.40
N LEU A 59 5.30 -0.74 1.42
CA LEU A 59 3.93 -0.81 1.96
C LEU A 59 3.48 0.55 2.51
N ALA A 60 4.33 1.22 3.28
CA ALA A 60 4.04 2.55 3.82
C ALA A 60 3.82 3.56 2.69
N ALA A 61 4.71 3.61 1.70
CA ALA A 61 4.59 4.50 0.55
C ALA A 61 3.27 4.28 -0.21
N HIS A 62 2.87 3.03 -0.39
CA HIS A 62 1.59 2.69 -1.03
C HIS A 62 0.39 3.20 -0.21
N LEU A 63 0.40 2.97 1.11
CA LEU A 63 -0.66 3.43 2.01
C LEU A 63 -0.71 4.96 2.10
N ASP A 64 0.44 5.63 2.15
CA ASP A 64 0.52 7.08 2.16
C ASP A 64 0.01 7.68 0.85
N SER A 65 0.31 7.07 -0.30
CA SER A 65 -0.27 7.47 -1.58
C SER A 65 -1.80 7.35 -1.59
N GLN A 66 -2.36 6.26 -1.07
CA GLN A 66 -3.82 6.09 -0.95
C GLN A 66 -4.42 7.12 0.00
N ARG A 67 -3.76 7.35 1.15
CA ARG A 67 -4.18 8.34 2.14
C ARG A 67 -4.18 9.76 1.57
N GLU A 68 -3.14 10.13 0.82
CA GLU A 68 -3.04 11.45 0.21
C GLU A 68 -4.13 11.65 -0.85
N ALA A 69 -4.38 10.64 -1.70
CA ALA A 69 -5.47 10.69 -2.66
C ALA A 69 -6.84 10.89 -1.98
N ALA A 70 -7.11 10.13 -0.91
CA ALA A 70 -8.33 10.28 -0.12
C ALA A 70 -8.42 11.66 0.55
N ARG A 71 -7.29 12.16 1.08
CA ARG A 71 -7.22 13.49 1.69
C ARG A 71 -7.51 14.60 0.69
N ARG A 72 -6.91 14.55 -0.51
CA ARG A 72 -7.17 15.51 -1.59
C ARG A 72 -8.63 15.48 -2.03
N ALA A 73 -9.22 14.29 -2.19
CA ALA A 73 -10.63 14.15 -2.52
C ALA A 73 -11.55 14.74 -1.43
N TRP A 74 -11.23 14.49 -0.16
CA TRP A 74 -11.94 15.07 0.98
C TRP A 74 -11.81 16.59 1.04
N GLU A 75 -10.62 17.13 0.80
CA GLU A 75 -10.37 18.58 0.76
C GLU A 75 -11.14 19.24 -0.40
N GLN A 76 -11.20 18.60 -1.57
CA GLN A 76 -11.97 19.09 -2.72
C GLN A 76 -13.48 19.07 -2.46
N ASP A 77 -14.03 17.97 -1.93
CA ASP A 77 -15.44 17.88 -1.54
C ASP A 77 -15.79 18.93 -0.48
N ARG A 78 -14.93 19.08 0.53
CA ARG A 78 -15.09 20.08 1.58
C ARG A 78 -15.03 21.51 1.03
N ALA A 79 -14.12 21.81 0.11
CA ALA A 79 -14.00 23.11 -0.53
C ALA A 79 -15.22 23.42 -1.43
N ALA A 80 -15.68 22.46 -2.21
CA ALA A 80 -16.89 22.59 -3.04
C ALA A 80 -18.15 22.84 -2.19
N ARG A 81 -18.26 22.17 -1.04
CA ARG A 81 -19.34 22.39 -0.06
C ARG A 81 -19.26 23.75 0.63
N MET A 82 -18.06 24.26 0.90
CA MET A 82 -17.85 25.58 1.53
C MET A 82 -18.01 26.75 0.54
N GLY A 83 -17.72 26.54 -0.75
CA GLY A 83 -17.93 27.54 -1.80
C GLY A 83 -19.40 27.81 -2.15
N HIS A 84 -20.33 26.93 -1.74
CA HIS A 84 -21.77 27.13 -1.92
C HIS A 84 -22.42 27.97 -0.79
N ARG A 85 -21.64 28.51 0.15
CA ARG A 85 -22.14 29.40 1.21
C ARG A 85 -21.54 30.80 1.05
N ALA A 86 -22.13 31.58 0.15
CA ALA A 86 -21.96 33.04 0.14
C ALA A 86 -22.62 33.66 1.40
N PRO A 87 -22.12 34.80 1.91
CA PRO A 87 -22.51 35.35 3.20
C PRO A 87 -23.95 35.87 3.21
N ALA A 88 -24.63 35.69 4.36
CA ALA A 88 -25.94 36.27 4.60
C ALA A 88 -25.87 37.81 4.51
N PRO A 89 -26.73 38.46 3.72
CA PRO A 89 -26.79 39.92 3.69
C PRO A 89 -27.39 40.44 5.00
N ALA A 90 -26.78 41.49 5.55
CA ALA A 90 -27.32 42.32 6.63
C ALA A 90 -27.58 43.73 6.08
#